data_AF-A0A2D5PJJ9-F1
#
_entry.id   AF-A0A2D5PJJ9-F1
#
_cell.length_a   1.000
_cell.length_b   1.000
_cell.length_c   1.000
_cell.angle_alpha   90.00
_cell.angle_beta   90.00
_cell.angle_gamma   90.00
#
_symmetry.space_group_name_H-M   'P 1'
#
loop_
_entity.id
_entity.type
_entity.pdbx_description
1 polymer ?
#
loop_
_entity_poly.entity_id
_entity_poly.type
_entity_poly.pdbx_seq_one_letter_code
_entity_poly.pdbx_strand_id
1 'polypeptide(L)' 'MQDRPHHKHAEKVVQQFREELGEDLCKKIGDYPFGSLSVLIESAINTSVMKAVDDTIHDFEEALARSRKRARGVHQSP' A
#
# COMPACT_ATOMS: atom_id res chain seq x y z
N MET A 1 19.73 1.62 -9.74
CA MET A 1 18.86 2.03 -8.61
C MET A 1 17.51 1.37 -8.86
N GLN A 2 17.07 0.47 -7.98
CA GLN A 2 15.71 -0.09 -8.09
C GLN A 2 14.72 1.07 -7.92
N ASP A 3 13.80 1.23 -8.88
CA ASP A 3 12.67 2.13 -8.74
C ASP A 3 11.87 1.69 -7.50
N ARG A 4 11.93 2.47 -6.43
CA ARG A 4 11.14 2.23 -5.22
C ARG A 4 9.70 2.68 -5.49
N PRO A 5 8.73 1.76 -5.58
CA PRO A 5 7.34 2.14 -5.81
C PRO A 5 6.89 3.09 -4.70
N HIS A 6 6.17 4.16 -5.08
CA HIS A 6 5.63 5.18 -4.17
C HIS A 6 6.64 6.09 -3.44
N HIS A 7 7.94 5.92 -3.64
CA HIS A 7 8.98 6.76 -3.03
C HIS A 7 8.81 8.26 -3.32
N LYS A 8 8.60 8.61 -4.60
CA LYS A 8 8.34 10.01 -5.02
C LYS A 8 7.12 10.63 -4.35
N HIS A 9 6.11 9.81 -4.04
CA HIS A 9 4.90 10.29 -3.37
C HIS A 9 5.17 10.54 -1.89
N ALA A 10 5.87 9.62 -1.22
CA ALA A 10 6.29 9.79 0.17
C ALA A 10 7.19 11.03 0.34
N GLU A 11 8.15 11.23 -0.56
CA GLU A 11 9.00 12.44 -0.57
C GLU A 11 8.18 13.73 -0.71
N LYS A 12 7.16 13.73 -1.58
CA LYS A 12 6.28 14.91 -1.76
C LYS A 12 5.50 15.24 -0.48
N VAL A 13 4.97 14.24 0.21
CA VAL A 13 4.25 14.44 1.49
C VAL A 13 5.20 14.99 2.55
N VAL A 14 6.42 14.44 2.65
CA VAL A 14 7.44 14.94 3.58
C VAL A 14 7.88 16.37 3.24
N GLN A 15 7.98 16.71 1.95
CA GLN A 15 8.33 18.05 1.51
C GLN A 15 7.26 19.09 1.90
N GLN A 16 5.98 18.76 1.71
CA GLN A 16 4.88 19.62 2.16
C GLN A 16 4.89 19.80 3.69
N PHE A 17 5.16 18.72 4.42
CA PHE A 17 5.29 18.78 5.88
C PHE A 17 6.46 19.68 6.33
N ARG A 18 7.59 19.64 5.61
CA ARG A 18 8.72 20.56 5.85
C ARG A 18 8.32 22.02 5.60
N GLU A 19 7.56 22.28 4.55
CA GLU A 19 7.08 23.62 4.20
C GLU A 19 6.15 24.18 5.29
N GLU A 20 5.24 23.36 5.83
CA GLU A 20 4.33 23.75 6.91
C GLU A 20 5.04 23.98 8.25
N LEU A 21 6.07 23.19 8.56
CA LEU A 21 6.88 23.33 9.78
C LEU A 21 7.72 24.62 9.79
N GLY A 22 8.10 25.11 8.62
CA GLY A 22 9.02 26.23 8.45
C GLY A 22 10.49 25.85 8.64
N GLU A 23 11.36 26.66 8.04
CA GLU A 23 12.79 26.38 7.88
C GLU A 23 13.55 26.26 9.21
N ASP A 24 13.26 27.14 10.17
CA ASP A 24 13.94 27.16 11.48
C ASP A 24 13.72 25.88 12.27
N LEU A 25 12.51 25.33 12.20
CA LEU A 25 12.18 24.09 12.90
C LEU A 25 12.73 22.88 12.15
N CYS A 26 12.69 22.91 10.81
CA CYS A 26 13.33 21.88 9.99
C CYS A 26 14.84 21.77 10.26
N LYS A 27 15.54 22.90 10.41
CA LYS A 27 16.97 22.92 10.77
C LYS A 27 17.25 22.30 12.13
N LYS A 28 16.37 22.51 13.11
CA LYS A 28 16.50 21.91 14.46
C LYS A 28 16.24 20.41 14.46
N ILE A 29 15.33 19.93 13.63
CA ILE A 29 15.02 18.50 13.49
C ILE A 29 16.14 17.77 12.72
N GLY A 30 16.70 18.40 11.69
CA GLY A 30 17.71 17.81 10.82
C GLY A 30 17.11 16.85 9.79
N ASP A 31 17.92 16.39 8.83
CA ASP A 31 17.41 15.66 7.66
C ASP A 31 17.05 14.20 7.93
N TYR A 32 17.74 13.55 8.86
CA TYR A 32 17.57 12.12 9.14
C TYR A 32 16.12 11.74 9.51
N PRO A 33 15.44 12.45 10.46
CA PRO A 33 14.05 12.16 10.79
C PRO A 33 13.07 12.26 9.61
N PHE A 34 13.28 13.21 8.70
CA PHE A 34 12.44 13.35 7.50
C PHE A 34 12.68 12.22 6.50
N GLY A 35 13.94 11.76 6.36
CA GLY A 35 14.25 10.56 5.59
C GLY A 35 13.55 9.33 6.15
N SER A 36 13.58 9.14 7.47
CA SER A 36 12.85 8.07 8.15
C SER A 36 11.33 8.18 7.95
N LEU A 37 10.78 9.40 8.01
CA LEU A 37 9.35 9.64 7.77
C LEU A 37 8.94 9.26 6.34
N SER A 38 9.77 9.59 5.34
CA SER A 38 9.52 9.19 3.95
C SER A 38 9.44 7.67 3.80
N VAL A 39 10.37 6.93 4.44
CA VAL A 39 10.36 5.46 4.42
C VAL A 39 9.13 4.87 5.13
N LEU A 40 8.68 5.48 6.23
CA LEU A 40 7.49 5.03 6.96
C LEU A 40 6.22 5.21 6.14
N ILE A 41 6.07 6.37 5.46
CA ILE A 41 4.94 6.64 4.57
C ILE A 41 4.97 5.67 3.38
N GLU A 42 6.12 5.47 2.75
CA GLU A 42 6.29 4.50 1.66
C GLU A 42 5.87 3.10 2.09
N SER A 43 6.29 2.67 3.28
CA SER A 43 5.95 1.36 3.85
C SER A 43 4.45 1.23 4.11
N ALA A 44 3.81 2.25 4.66
CA ALA A 44 2.37 2.24 4.93
C ALA A 44 1.53 2.13 3.63
N ILE A 45 1.95 2.83 2.57
CA ILE A 45 1.30 2.73 1.25
C ILE A 45 1.45 1.31 0.70
N ASN A 46 2.67 0.77 0.72
CA ASN A 46 2.93 -0.59 0.24
C ASN A 46 2.12 -1.64 1.02
N THR A 47 2.04 -1.54 2.35
CA THR A 47 1.22 -2.45 3.18
C THR A 47 -0.25 -2.36 2.83
N SER A 48 -0.78 -1.14 2.63
CA SER A 48 -2.19 -0.95 2.27
C SER A 48 -2.53 -1.52 0.89
N VAL A 49 -1.64 -1.31 -0.09
CA VAL A 49 -1.78 -1.88 -1.44
C VAL A 49 -1.71 -3.41 -1.40
N MET A 50 -0.73 -3.97 -0.68
CA MET A 50 -0.59 -5.42 -0.54
C MET A 50 -1.83 -6.06 0.11
N LYS A 51 -2.40 -5.41 1.12
CA LYS A 51 -3.65 -5.87 1.73
C LYS A 51 -4.80 -5.90 0.73
N ALA A 52 -4.97 -4.86 -0.08
CA ALA A 52 -6.04 -4.83 -1.09
C ALA A 52 -5.86 -5.92 -2.16
N VAL A 53 -4.61 -6.23 -2.54
CA VAL A 53 -4.30 -7.33 -3.46
C VAL A 53 -4.66 -8.68 -2.83
N ASP A 54 -4.30 -8.90 -1.56
CA ASP A 54 -4.59 -10.13 -0.83
C ASP A 54 -6.10 -10.34 -0.66
N ASP A 55 -6.84 -9.30 -0.27
CA ASP A 55 -8.30 -9.31 -0.16
C ASP A 55 -8.94 -9.65 -1.53
N THR A 56 -8.40 -9.12 -2.63
CA THR A 56 -8.88 -9.42 -4.00
C THR A 56 -8.62 -10.87 -4.42
N ILE A 57 -7.44 -11.42 -4.06
CA ILE A 57 -7.11 -12.82 -4.32
C ILE A 57 -8.10 -13.72 -3.58
N HIS A 58 -8.38 -13.41 -2.31
CA HIS A 58 -9.34 -14.15 -1.50
C HIS A 58 -10.73 -14.18 -2.15
N ASP A 59 -11.23 -13.02 -2.59
CA ASP A 59 -12.51 -12.91 -3.29
C ASP A 59 -12.57 -13.79 -4.56
N PHE A 60 -11.45 -13.88 -5.29
CA PHE A 60 -11.33 -14.71 -6.48
C PHE A 60 -11.37 -16.21 -6.16
N GLU A 61 -10.66 -16.63 -5.12
CA GLU A 61 -10.68 -18.02 -4.64
C GLU A 61 -12.08 -18.44 -4.21
N GLU A 62 -12.79 -17.58 -3.47
CA GLU A 62 -14.17 -17.84 -3.09
C GLU A 62 -15.10 -17.92 -4.30
N ALA A 63 -14.96 -17.02 -5.26
CA ALA A 63 -15.76 -17.02 -6.48
C ALA A 63 -15.53 -18.31 -7.29
N LEU A 64 -14.29 -18.76 -7.43
CA LEU A 64 -13.94 -20.04 -8.06
C LEU A 64 -14.52 -21.22 -7.29
N ALA A 65 -14.44 -21.22 -5.95
CA ALA A 65 -15.02 -22.28 -5.12
C ALA A 65 -16.55 -22.35 -5.29
N ARG A 66 -17.24 -21.21 -5.31
CA ARG A 66 -18.68 -21.11 -5.59
C ARG A 66 -19.01 -21.64 -6.99
N SER A 67 -18.24 -21.25 -8.00
CA SER A 67 -18.41 -21.72 -9.38
C SER A 67 -18.25 -23.23 -9.50
N ARG A 68 -17.20 -23.81 -8.90
CA ARG A 68 -16.97 -25.27 -8.86
C ARG A 68 -18.11 -26.01 -8.16
N LYS A 69 -18.64 -25.47 -7.05
CA LYS A 69 -19.80 -26.06 -6.36
C LYS A 69 -21.04 -26.07 -7.26
N ARG A 70 -21.31 -24.97 -7.99
CA ARG A 70 -22.42 -24.91 -8.96
C ARG A 70 -22.24 -25.92 -10.09
N ALA A 71 -21.06 -25.99 -10.70
CA ALA A 71 -20.76 -26.94 -11.77
C ALA A 71 -20.95 -28.40 -11.33
N ARG A 72 -20.58 -28.74 -10.08
CA ARG A 72 -20.81 -30.08 -9.50
C ARG A 72 -22.28 -30.36 -9.18
N GLY A 73 -23.04 -29.36 -8.75
CA GLY A 73 -24.48 -29.47 -8.51
C GLY A 73 -25.30 -29.64 -9.80
N VAL A 74 -24.84 -29.10 -10.93
CA VAL A 74 -25.49 -29.27 -12.24
C VAL A 74 -25.29 -30.70 -12.80
N HIS A 75 -24.25 -31.42 -12.37
CA HIS A 75 -24.04 -32.83 -12.74
C HIS A 75 -24.84 -33.84 -11.90
N GLN A 76 -25.61 -33.37 -10.91
CA GLN A 76 -26.53 -34.18 -10.11
C GLN A 76 -27.97 -33.68 -10.29
N SER A 77 -28.45 -33.67 -11.53
CA SER A 77 -29.89 -33.67 -11.81
C SER A 77 -30.21 -35.00 -12.53
N PRO A 78 -31.24 -35.76 -12.08
CA PRO A 78 -31.62 -37.04 -12.65
C PRO A 78 -32.13 -36.92 -14.09
#